data_AF-A0A3N5P5H5-F1
#
_entry.id   AF-A0A3N5P5H5-F1
#
_cell.length_a   1.000
_cell.length_b   1.000
_cell.length_c   1.000
_cell.angle_alpha   90.00
_cell.angle_beta   90.00
_cell.angle_gamma   90.00
#
_symmetry.space_group_name_H-M   'P 1'
#
loop_
_entity.id
_entity.type
_entity.pdbx_description
1 polymer ?
#
loop_
_entity_poly.entity_id
_entity_poly.type
_entity_poly.pdbx_seq_one_letter_code
_entity_poly.pdbx_strand_id
1 'polypeptide(L)'
;PELFVITDVCMCEYTDHGHCGVIHDHPAYCKGKGLPGGCLDNDATLEVLSKVALSHAQAGVDMVAPSDMMDGRVGAIRAALDGAHYDCVGIMSYAAKYASAFYGPFREAADSPPQFGDRSGYQMDPANAREALREVALDVAEGADVLMVKPALPYLDILRQVRDRFDLPTAAYNVSGEFSMVKAAAQRGWLDERRATMESLTSMKRAGADMIITYWAKDAARWLKE
;
A
#
# COMPACT_ATOMS: atom_id res chain seq x y z
N PRO A 1 22.95 10.03 -10.82
CA PRO A 1 21.73 10.56 -10.14
C PRO A 1 21.62 9.91 -8.76
N GLU A 2 21.16 10.62 -7.73
CA GLU A 2 21.12 10.13 -6.32
C GLU A 2 19.69 9.95 -5.76
N LEU A 3 18.66 10.23 -6.56
CA LEU A 3 17.27 10.08 -6.12
C LEU A 3 16.87 8.60 -6.13
N PHE A 4 16.40 8.10 -5.00
CA PHE A 4 15.81 6.77 -4.87
C PHE A 4 14.38 6.77 -5.43
N VAL A 5 14.08 5.87 -6.37
CA VAL A 5 12.82 5.78 -7.10
C VAL A 5 12.06 4.53 -6.68
N ILE A 6 10.86 4.76 -6.13
CA ILE A 6 9.90 3.72 -5.76
C ILE A 6 8.67 3.85 -6.64
N THR A 7 8.24 2.77 -7.28
CA THR A 7 7.01 2.74 -8.09
C THR A 7 5.94 1.83 -7.47
N ASP A 8 4.69 2.28 -7.49
CA ASP A 8 3.55 1.43 -7.12
C ASP A 8 3.35 0.35 -8.18
N VAL A 9 3.11 -0.89 -7.77
CA VAL A 9 2.75 -1.99 -8.67
C VAL A 9 1.31 -2.38 -8.37
N CYS A 10 0.40 -1.98 -9.26
CA CYS A 10 -1.02 -2.26 -9.16
C CYS A 10 -1.67 -2.05 -10.53
N MET A 11 -2.87 -2.59 -10.74
CA MET A 11 -3.59 -2.47 -12.01
C MET A 11 -4.70 -1.41 -11.96
N CYS A 12 -5.09 -0.90 -10.80
CA CYS A 12 -6.33 -0.12 -10.67
C CYS A 12 -6.36 1.20 -11.44
N GLU A 13 -5.20 1.78 -11.75
CA GLU A 13 -5.07 3.01 -12.57
C GLU A 13 -5.04 2.72 -14.08
N TYR A 14 -5.00 1.44 -14.46
CA TYR A 14 -4.85 0.99 -15.85
C TYR A 14 -5.99 0.07 -16.33
N THR A 15 -6.88 -0.33 -15.42
CA THR A 15 -8.08 -1.12 -15.75
C THR A 15 -9.27 -0.22 -16.04
N ASP A 16 -10.14 -0.64 -16.95
CA ASP A 16 -11.41 0.03 -17.25
C ASP A 16 -12.41 0.01 -16.09
N HIS A 17 -12.29 -0.95 -15.17
CA HIS A 17 -13.21 -1.14 -14.04
C HIS A 17 -12.73 -0.58 -12.68
N GLY A 18 -11.46 -0.18 -12.57
CA GLY A 18 -10.90 0.42 -11.33
C GLY A 18 -10.58 -0.55 -10.18
N HIS A 19 -10.71 -1.87 -10.38
CA HIS A 19 -10.21 -2.90 -9.45
C HIS A 19 -8.71 -3.16 -9.61
N CYS A 20 -8.07 -3.70 -8.56
CA CYS A 20 -6.61 -3.88 -8.51
C CYS A 20 -6.10 -5.11 -9.28
N GLY A 21 -6.98 -5.88 -9.93
CA GLY A 21 -6.65 -7.12 -10.59
C GLY A 21 -7.64 -7.48 -11.70
N VAL A 22 -7.38 -8.61 -12.35
CA VAL A 22 -8.19 -9.17 -13.44
C VAL A 22 -9.54 -9.63 -12.89
N ILE A 23 -10.63 -9.25 -13.57
CA ILE A 23 -11.99 -9.70 -13.23
C ILE A 23 -12.41 -10.82 -14.17
N HIS A 24 -12.83 -11.94 -13.59
CA HIS A 24 -13.47 -13.04 -14.30
C HIS A 24 -14.97 -13.03 -14.07
N ASP A 25 -15.74 -13.12 -15.14
CA ASP A 25 -17.21 -13.14 -15.15
C ASP A 25 -17.84 -14.48 -14.68
N HIS A 26 -17.06 -15.54 -14.50
CA HIS A 26 -17.59 -16.89 -14.34
C HIS A 26 -17.76 -17.29 -12.85
N PRO A 27 -18.98 -17.66 -12.39
CA PRO A 27 -19.29 -17.90 -10.98
C PRO A 27 -18.42 -18.95 -10.26
N ALA A 28 -17.87 -19.93 -10.99
CA ALA A 28 -17.01 -20.96 -10.42
C ALA A 28 -15.69 -20.41 -9.84
N TYR A 29 -15.20 -19.27 -10.34
CA TYR A 29 -14.01 -18.61 -9.81
C TYR A 29 -14.32 -17.76 -8.57
N CYS A 30 -15.60 -17.52 -8.30
CA CYS A 30 -16.00 -16.50 -7.35
C CYS A 30 -16.01 -16.95 -5.90
N LYS A 31 -15.70 -18.22 -5.58
CA LYS A 31 -15.47 -18.85 -4.25
C LYS A 31 -15.91 -18.05 -2.99
N GLY A 32 -17.12 -17.47 -2.98
CA GLY A 32 -17.62 -16.62 -1.88
C GLY A 32 -17.15 -15.16 -1.83
N LYS A 33 -16.31 -14.68 -2.76
CA LYS A 33 -15.81 -13.29 -2.89
C LYS A 33 -16.25 -12.63 -4.21
N GLY A 34 -17.53 -12.79 -4.56
CA GLY A 34 -18.09 -12.18 -5.77
C GLY A 34 -18.18 -10.66 -5.67
N LEU A 35 -17.88 -9.97 -6.76
CA LEU A 35 -18.15 -8.55 -6.99
C LEU A 35 -19.38 -8.41 -7.91
N PRO A 36 -20.10 -7.27 -7.87
CA PRO A 36 -21.14 -6.98 -8.86
C PRO A 36 -20.54 -6.86 -10.27
N GLY A 37 -20.38 -7.96 -11.00
CA GLY A 37 -19.71 -7.98 -12.31
C GLY A 37 -18.76 -9.17 -12.52
N GLY A 38 -18.56 -10.03 -11.51
CA GLY A 38 -17.70 -11.20 -11.61
C GLY A 38 -16.98 -11.46 -10.29
N CYS A 39 -15.76 -11.93 -10.37
CA CYS A 39 -14.86 -12.09 -9.23
C CYS A 39 -13.44 -11.75 -9.65
N LEU A 40 -12.65 -11.33 -8.68
CA LEU A 40 -11.25 -11.06 -8.92
C LEU A 40 -10.49 -12.40 -9.04
N ASP A 41 -9.80 -12.58 -10.16
CA ASP A 41 -8.96 -13.75 -10.44
C ASP A 41 -7.55 -13.49 -9.91
N ASN A 42 -7.25 -14.09 -8.76
CA ASN A 42 -5.97 -13.90 -8.06
C ASN A 42 -4.79 -14.31 -8.96
N ASP A 43 -4.80 -15.52 -9.49
CA ASP A 43 -3.65 -16.12 -10.16
C ASP A 43 -3.38 -15.43 -11.50
N ALA A 44 -4.44 -15.12 -12.26
CA ALA A 44 -4.32 -14.32 -13.48
C ALA A 44 -3.79 -12.90 -13.18
N THR A 45 -4.13 -12.33 -12.03
CA THR A 45 -3.62 -11.03 -11.59
C THR A 45 -2.13 -11.10 -11.28
N LEU A 46 -1.65 -12.16 -10.62
CA LEU A 46 -0.21 -12.31 -10.29
C LEU A 46 0.68 -12.29 -11.54
N GLU A 47 0.24 -12.93 -12.62
CA GLU A 47 0.97 -12.92 -13.89
C GLU A 47 1.15 -11.51 -14.45
N VAL A 48 0.11 -10.68 -14.35
CA VAL A 48 0.15 -9.30 -14.86
C VAL A 48 0.99 -8.41 -13.95
N LEU A 49 0.81 -8.50 -12.62
CA LEU A 49 1.60 -7.73 -11.65
C LEU A 49 3.10 -8.01 -11.80
N SER A 50 3.47 -9.27 -12.04
CA SER A 50 4.86 -9.67 -12.29
C SER A 50 5.44 -8.99 -13.54
N LYS A 51 4.66 -8.90 -14.62
CA LYS A 51 5.06 -8.18 -15.85
C LYS A 51 5.18 -6.67 -15.62
N VAL A 52 4.27 -6.08 -14.83
CA VAL A 52 4.32 -4.66 -14.47
C VAL A 52 5.58 -4.37 -13.65
N ALA A 53 5.83 -5.13 -12.58
CA ALA A 53 7.02 -4.97 -11.75
C ALA A 53 8.32 -5.11 -12.57
N LEU A 54 8.39 -6.11 -13.45
CA LEU A 54 9.54 -6.30 -14.33
C LEU A 54 9.73 -5.11 -15.29
N SER A 55 8.66 -4.55 -15.84
CA SER A 55 8.75 -3.37 -16.71
C SER A 55 9.28 -2.14 -15.96
N HIS A 56 8.92 -1.98 -14.68
CA HIS A 56 9.45 -0.92 -13.83
C HIS A 56 10.95 -1.13 -13.56
N ALA A 57 11.36 -2.36 -13.25
CA ALA A 57 12.77 -2.71 -13.05
C ALA A 57 13.61 -2.45 -14.30
N GLN A 58 13.10 -2.81 -15.48
CA GLN A 58 13.73 -2.51 -16.78
C GLN A 58 13.87 -1.01 -17.04
N ALA A 59 12.96 -0.19 -16.51
CA ALA A 59 13.03 1.27 -16.57
C ALA A 59 14.03 1.87 -15.55
N GLY A 60 14.59 1.08 -14.63
CA GLY A 60 15.64 1.49 -13.71
C GLY A 60 15.16 1.99 -12.35
N VAL A 61 14.06 1.46 -11.82
CA VAL A 61 13.61 1.76 -10.44
C VAL A 61 14.49 1.07 -9.41
N ASP A 62 14.62 1.65 -8.22
CA ASP A 62 15.36 1.06 -7.11
C ASP A 62 14.51 0.06 -6.31
N MET A 63 13.18 0.28 -6.29
CA MET A 63 12.24 -0.52 -5.52
C MET A 63 10.85 -0.51 -6.15
N VAL A 64 10.16 -1.64 -6.08
CA VAL A 64 8.75 -1.77 -6.45
C VAL A 64 7.89 -1.94 -5.20
N ALA A 65 6.68 -1.41 -5.23
CA ALA A 65 5.77 -1.43 -4.09
C ALA A 65 4.40 -2.00 -4.48
N PRO A 66 4.19 -3.34 -4.42
CA PRO A 66 2.94 -3.96 -4.79
C PRO A 66 1.81 -3.61 -3.82
N SER A 67 0.76 -2.97 -4.35
CA SER A 67 -0.34 -2.40 -3.54
C SER A 67 -1.70 -3.08 -3.76
N ASP A 68 -1.72 -4.14 -4.55
CA ASP A 68 -2.91 -4.86 -5.03
C ASP A 68 -3.64 -5.70 -3.95
N MET A 69 -2.91 -6.23 -2.96
CA MET A 69 -3.40 -7.18 -1.93
C MET A 69 -3.83 -8.55 -2.47
N MET A 70 -3.17 -9.05 -3.50
CA MET A 70 -3.35 -10.42 -4.00
C MET A 70 -2.56 -11.43 -3.18
N ASP A 71 -3.12 -12.61 -3.01
CA ASP A 71 -2.46 -13.70 -2.29
C ASP A 71 -1.28 -14.21 -3.15
N GLY A 72 -0.05 -14.23 -2.62
CA GLY A 72 1.13 -14.73 -3.33
C GLY A 72 1.86 -13.74 -4.25
N ARG A 73 1.44 -12.46 -4.33
CA ARG A 73 2.05 -11.50 -5.27
C ARG A 73 3.51 -11.19 -4.99
N VAL A 74 3.95 -11.21 -3.72
CA VAL A 74 5.34 -10.87 -3.40
C VAL A 74 6.25 -11.95 -3.97
N GLY A 75 5.90 -13.22 -3.77
CA GLY A 75 6.68 -14.35 -4.28
C GLY A 75 6.70 -14.40 -5.80
N ALA A 76 5.55 -14.11 -6.44
CA ALA A 76 5.46 -14.04 -7.90
C ALA A 76 6.33 -12.92 -8.49
N ILE A 77 6.26 -11.70 -7.91
CA ILE A 77 7.08 -10.57 -8.34
C ILE A 77 8.56 -10.85 -8.11
N ARG A 78 8.94 -11.38 -6.94
CA ARG A 78 10.33 -11.70 -6.62
C ARG A 78 10.90 -12.70 -7.62
N ALA A 79 10.18 -13.79 -7.88
CA ALA A 79 10.59 -14.79 -8.86
C ALA A 79 10.75 -14.22 -10.28
N ALA A 80 9.85 -13.31 -10.69
CA ALA A 80 9.93 -12.67 -12.00
C ALA A 80 11.12 -11.71 -12.13
N LEU A 81 11.40 -10.92 -11.09
CA LEU A 81 12.57 -10.03 -11.05
C LEU A 81 13.87 -10.82 -11.07
N ASP A 82 14.00 -11.85 -10.23
CA ASP A 82 15.21 -12.68 -10.11
C ASP A 82 15.46 -13.47 -11.40
N GLY A 83 14.40 -14.05 -11.99
CA GLY A 83 14.46 -14.73 -13.27
C GLY A 83 14.90 -13.84 -14.43
N ALA A 84 14.80 -12.52 -14.28
CA ALA A 84 15.25 -11.52 -15.24
C ALA A 84 16.52 -10.77 -14.79
N HIS A 85 17.21 -11.25 -13.74
CA HIS A 85 18.44 -10.67 -13.20
C HIS A 85 18.29 -9.26 -12.59
N TYR A 86 17.14 -8.98 -11.98
CA TYR A 86 16.84 -7.76 -11.22
C TYR A 86 16.78 -8.04 -9.70
N ASP A 87 17.66 -8.90 -9.21
CA ASP A 87 17.72 -9.32 -7.80
C ASP A 87 18.00 -8.15 -6.84
N CYS A 88 18.58 -7.06 -7.34
CA CYS A 88 18.89 -5.86 -6.56
C CYS A 88 17.69 -4.90 -6.37
N VAL A 89 16.60 -5.09 -7.12
CA VAL A 89 15.40 -4.24 -6.99
C VAL A 89 14.62 -4.70 -5.77
N GLY A 90 14.48 -3.83 -4.78
CA GLY A 90 13.78 -4.14 -3.54
C GLY A 90 12.25 -4.23 -3.71
N ILE A 91 11.58 -4.91 -2.79
CA ILE A 91 10.12 -5.02 -2.72
C ILE A 91 9.60 -4.41 -1.42
N MET A 92 8.89 -3.29 -1.52
CA MET A 92 8.13 -2.69 -0.42
C MET A 92 6.69 -3.15 -0.47
N SER A 93 6.39 -4.26 0.20
CA SER A 93 5.06 -4.81 0.20
C SER A 93 4.09 -3.95 1.00
N TYR A 94 2.93 -3.65 0.43
CA TYR A 94 1.76 -3.16 1.18
C TYR A 94 1.13 -4.28 2.00
N ALA A 95 1.93 -4.89 2.88
CA ALA A 95 1.65 -6.15 3.57
C ALA A 95 0.41 -6.11 4.46
N ALA A 96 0.10 -4.95 5.04
CA ALA A 96 -1.15 -4.72 5.77
C ALA A 96 -1.87 -3.50 5.20
N LYS A 97 -2.66 -3.70 4.14
CA LYS A 97 -3.50 -2.67 3.52
C LYS A 97 -4.98 -2.94 3.76
N TYR A 98 -5.59 -2.02 4.49
CA TYR A 98 -6.98 -2.13 4.93
C TYR A 98 -7.98 -1.54 3.95
N ALA A 99 -9.21 -2.07 3.94
CA ALA A 99 -10.38 -1.55 3.27
C ALA A 99 -10.88 -0.29 4.01
N SER A 100 -10.21 0.84 3.76
CA SER A 100 -10.37 2.06 4.56
C SER A 100 -11.20 3.15 3.88
N ALA A 101 -11.97 3.89 4.69
CA ALA A 101 -12.67 5.10 4.27
C ALA A 101 -11.73 6.30 4.02
N PHE A 102 -10.47 6.24 4.48
CA PHE A 102 -9.51 7.35 4.36
C PHE A 102 -8.92 7.50 2.94
N TYR A 103 -9.31 6.67 1.97
CA TYR A 103 -8.79 6.74 0.60
C TYR A 103 -9.57 7.67 -0.33
N GLY A 104 -10.66 8.28 0.12
CA GLY A 104 -11.53 9.12 -0.72
C GLY A 104 -10.77 10.15 -1.58
N PRO A 105 -9.96 11.05 -0.98
CA PRO A 105 -9.25 12.06 -1.77
C PRO A 105 -8.18 11.50 -2.73
N PHE A 106 -7.62 10.31 -2.45
CA PHE A 106 -6.70 9.64 -3.35
C PHE A 106 -7.43 9.12 -4.59
N ARG A 107 -8.62 8.54 -4.43
CA ARG A 107 -9.40 8.01 -5.56
C ARG A 107 -9.80 9.11 -6.54
N GLU A 108 -10.05 10.32 -6.03
CA GLU A 108 -10.28 11.51 -6.86
C GLU A 108 -9.01 11.94 -7.60
N ALA A 109 -7.86 11.95 -6.92
CA ALA A 109 -6.58 12.34 -7.53
C ALA A 109 -6.05 11.32 -8.56
N ALA A 110 -6.31 10.03 -8.36
CA ALA A 110 -5.83 8.93 -9.20
C ALA A 110 -6.86 8.47 -10.25
N ASP A 111 -8.03 9.12 -10.34
CA ASP A 111 -9.17 8.74 -11.19
C ASP A 111 -9.46 7.21 -11.20
N SER A 112 -9.33 6.59 -10.02
CA SER A 112 -9.40 5.12 -9.87
C SER A 112 -10.48 4.62 -8.89
N PRO A 113 -11.67 5.26 -8.77
CA PRO A 113 -12.76 4.64 -8.01
C PRO A 113 -13.19 3.33 -8.69
N PRO A 114 -13.48 2.25 -7.93
CA PRO A 114 -14.06 1.06 -8.53
C PRO A 114 -15.43 1.40 -9.13
N GLN A 115 -15.68 0.97 -10.37
CA GLN A 115 -16.95 1.25 -11.05
C GLN A 115 -18.13 0.45 -10.47
N PHE A 116 -17.84 -0.66 -9.79
CA PHE A 116 -18.82 -1.51 -9.13
C PHE A 116 -18.26 -2.08 -7.83
N GLY A 117 -19.15 -2.45 -6.91
CA GLY A 117 -18.78 -3.03 -5.61
C GLY A 117 -17.79 -2.15 -4.82
N ASP A 118 -16.90 -2.82 -4.08
CA ASP A 118 -15.82 -2.18 -3.34
C ASP A 118 -14.55 -3.04 -3.38
N ARG A 119 -13.55 -2.69 -2.55
CA ARG A 119 -12.27 -3.39 -2.47
C ARG A 119 -12.16 -4.35 -1.27
N SER A 120 -13.25 -4.57 -0.52
CA SER A 120 -13.25 -5.41 0.70
C SER A 120 -13.02 -6.90 0.43
N GLY A 121 -13.16 -7.35 -0.83
CA GLY A 121 -12.85 -8.74 -1.21
C GLY A 121 -11.36 -9.10 -1.09
N TYR A 122 -10.47 -8.11 -1.12
CA TYR A 122 -9.02 -8.30 -1.10
C TYR A 122 -8.28 -7.33 -0.16
N GLN A 123 -8.80 -6.12 0.08
CA GLN A 123 -8.30 -5.27 1.16
C GLN A 123 -8.85 -5.74 2.50
N MET A 124 -8.02 -5.67 3.54
CA MET A 124 -8.32 -6.27 4.83
C MET A 124 -9.47 -5.56 5.56
N ASP A 125 -10.25 -6.31 6.32
CA ASP A 125 -11.25 -5.75 7.22
C ASP A 125 -10.55 -4.91 8.33
N PRO A 126 -10.90 -3.62 8.49
CA PRO A 126 -10.40 -2.75 9.56
C PRO A 126 -10.45 -3.34 10.98
N ALA A 127 -11.38 -4.25 11.26
CA ALA A 127 -11.52 -4.87 12.57
C ALA A 127 -10.41 -5.90 12.88
N ASN A 128 -9.68 -6.35 11.86
CA ASN A 128 -8.79 -7.50 11.98
C ASN A 128 -7.32 -7.10 12.19
N ALA A 129 -6.86 -7.19 13.44
CA ALA A 129 -5.44 -7.06 13.77
C ALA A 129 -4.65 -8.37 13.57
N ARG A 130 -5.25 -9.53 13.87
CA ARG A 130 -4.57 -10.83 13.75
C ARG A 130 -4.30 -11.23 12.31
N GLU A 131 -5.21 -10.86 11.41
CA GLU A 131 -5.05 -11.08 9.97
C GLU A 131 -3.82 -10.34 9.44
N ALA A 132 -3.58 -9.09 9.87
CA ALA A 132 -2.43 -8.29 9.43
C ALA A 132 -1.11 -9.00 9.65
N LEU A 133 -0.98 -9.65 10.81
CA LEU A 133 0.24 -10.37 11.15
C LEU A 133 0.41 -11.65 10.35
N ARG A 134 -0.68 -12.27 9.90
CA ARG A 134 -0.63 -13.40 8.99
C ARG A 134 -0.21 -12.95 7.60
N GLU A 135 -0.84 -11.91 7.05
CA GLU A 135 -0.47 -11.36 5.73
C GLU A 135 0.98 -10.89 5.70
N VAL A 136 1.41 -10.17 6.73
CA VAL A 136 2.81 -9.75 6.86
C VAL A 136 3.76 -10.94 6.94
N ALA A 137 3.42 -12.00 7.68
CA ALA A 137 4.27 -13.19 7.75
C ALA A 137 4.40 -13.90 6.40
N LEU A 138 3.34 -13.93 5.59
CA LEU A 138 3.37 -14.49 4.24
C LEU A 138 4.31 -13.69 3.35
N ASP A 139 4.18 -12.36 3.35
CA ASP A 139 5.05 -11.48 2.55
C ASP A 139 6.52 -11.57 2.93
N VAL A 140 6.81 -11.70 4.23
CA VAL A 140 8.18 -11.94 4.72
C VAL A 140 8.72 -13.26 4.15
N ALA A 141 7.91 -14.33 4.20
CA ALA A 141 8.31 -15.63 3.67
C ALA A 141 8.47 -15.63 2.14
N GLU A 142 7.74 -14.75 1.45
CA GLU A 142 7.76 -14.58 0.00
C GLU A 142 8.88 -13.65 -0.51
N GLY A 143 9.63 -13.00 0.40
CA GLY A 143 10.81 -12.20 0.04
C GLY A 143 10.56 -10.69 -0.06
N ALA A 144 9.62 -10.14 0.72
CA ALA A 144 9.52 -8.69 0.89
C ALA A 144 10.74 -8.12 1.62
N ASP A 145 11.23 -6.97 1.19
CA ASP A 145 12.35 -6.25 1.82
C ASP A 145 11.88 -5.18 2.81
N VAL A 146 10.69 -4.64 2.60
CA VAL A 146 10.06 -3.62 3.46
C VAL A 146 8.59 -3.95 3.66
N LEU A 147 8.12 -3.80 4.90
CA LEU A 147 6.74 -4.09 5.29
C LEU A 147 5.96 -2.80 5.54
N MET A 148 4.91 -2.56 4.75
CA MET A 148 4.09 -1.36 4.87
C MET A 148 2.72 -1.62 5.53
N VAL A 149 2.34 -0.70 6.43
CA VAL A 149 0.97 -0.57 6.94
C VAL A 149 0.29 0.64 6.30
N LYS A 150 -0.93 0.43 5.78
CA LYS A 150 -1.75 1.46 5.14
C LYS A 150 -3.23 1.29 5.47
N PRO A 151 -3.94 2.34 5.94
CA PRO A 151 -3.47 3.67 6.34
C PRO A 151 -2.56 3.69 7.58
N ALA A 152 -2.02 4.86 7.94
CA ALA A 152 -1.08 4.98 9.06
C ALA A 152 -1.77 5.31 10.39
N LEU A 153 -2.30 6.53 10.56
CA LEU A 153 -2.80 7.02 11.86
C LEU A 153 -3.84 6.11 12.54
N PRO A 154 -4.84 5.54 11.83
CA PRO A 154 -5.82 4.65 12.46
C PRO A 154 -5.29 3.25 12.79
N TYR A 155 -4.07 2.91 12.37
CA TYR A 155 -3.49 1.56 12.44
C TYR A 155 -2.07 1.55 13.04
N LEU A 156 -1.76 2.54 13.89
CA LEU A 156 -0.46 2.61 14.57
C LEU A 156 -0.21 1.42 15.50
N ASP A 157 -1.26 0.81 16.03
CA ASP A 157 -1.22 -0.43 16.80
C ASP A 157 -0.81 -1.63 15.94
N ILE A 158 -1.24 -1.69 14.68
CA ILE A 158 -0.82 -2.72 13.72
C ILE A 158 0.65 -2.52 13.36
N LEU A 159 1.05 -1.29 13.04
CA LEU A 159 2.45 -0.96 12.78
C LEU A 159 3.37 -1.34 13.94
N ARG A 160 2.93 -1.08 15.18
CA ARG A 160 3.67 -1.49 16.38
C ARG A 160 3.82 -3.00 16.47
N GLN A 161 2.73 -3.75 16.27
CA GLN A 161 2.77 -5.21 16.31
C GLN A 161 3.61 -5.82 15.19
N VAL A 162 3.62 -5.22 14.00
CA VAL A 162 4.49 -5.63 12.89
C VAL A 162 5.95 -5.40 13.26
N ARG A 163 6.30 -4.20 13.73
CA ARG A 163 7.67 -3.85 14.14
C ARG A 163 8.19 -4.73 15.28
N ASP A 164 7.33 -5.19 16.19
CA ASP A 164 7.73 -6.03 17.32
C ASP A 164 7.99 -7.50 16.91
N ARG A 165 7.41 -7.96 15.79
CA ARG A 165 7.44 -9.38 15.40
C ARG A 165 8.37 -9.69 14.24
N PHE A 166 8.63 -8.74 13.35
CA PHE A 166 9.37 -8.96 12.12
C PHE A 166 10.62 -8.08 12.07
N ASP A 167 11.75 -8.70 11.73
CA ASP A 167 13.06 -8.04 11.65
C ASP A 167 13.33 -7.47 10.25
N LEU A 168 12.37 -6.70 9.74
CA LEU A 168 12.48 -5.97 8.47
C LEU A 168 12.15 -4.49 8.69
N PRO A 169 12.71 -3.59 7.86
CA PRO A 169 12.29 -2.20 7.84
C PRO A 169 10.77 -2.08 7.65
N THR A 170 10.18 -1.15 8.38
CA THR A 170 8.74 -0.89 8.29
C THR A 170 8.45 0.47 7.67
N ALA A 171 7.39 0.53 6.87
CA ALA A 171 6.88 1.75 6.28
C ALA A 171 5.46 2.03 6.76
N ALA A 172 5.12 3.31 6.91
CA ALA A 172 3.75 3.76 7.15
C ALA A 172 3.31 4.69 6.04
N TYR A 173 2.11 4.47 5.49
CA TYR A 173 1.52 5.40 4.54
C TYR A 173 0.51 6.29 5.24
N ASN A 174 0.87 7.56 5.46
CA ASN A 174 -0.07 8.62 5.84
C ASN A 174 -0.92 9.04 4.65
N VAL A 175 -2.15 8.52 4.58
CA VAL A 175 -2.95 8.56 3.35
C VAL A 175 -3.66 9.89 3.14
N SER A 176 -4.27 10.03 1.96
CA SER A 176 -4.88 11.26 1.50
C SER A 176 -5.97 11.79 2.44
N GLY A 177 -6.80 10.91 3.03
CA GLY A 177 -7.83 11.31 4.00
C GLY A 177 -7.23 11.81 5.30
N GLU A 178 -6.15 11.20 5.79
CA GLU A 178 -5.43 11.67 6.98
C GLU A 178 -4.83 13.06 6.75
N PHE A 179 -4.24 13.27 5.56
CA PHE A 179 -3.73 14.57 5.14
C PHE A 179 -4.83 15.63 5.08
N SER A 180 -5.91 15.35 4.35
CA SER A 180 -7.02 16.28 4.17
C SER A 180 -7.73 16.61 5.47
N MET A 181 -7.80 15.67 6.41
CA MET A 181 -8.42 15.88 7.72
C MET A 181 -7.70 16.98 8.52
N VAL A 182 -6.37 16.95 8.59
CA VAL A 182 -5.58 17.98 9.30
C VAL A 182 -5.62 19.30 8.54
N LYS A 183 -5.49 19.29 7.20
CA LYS A 183 -5.58 20.52 6.39
C LYS A 183 -6.93 21.21 6.59
N ALA A 184 -8.03 20.48 6.56
CA ALA A 184 -9.37 21.03 6.76
C ALA A 184 -9.58 21.59 8.19
N ALA A 185 -9.09 20.88 9.22
CA ALA A 185 -9.14 21.37 10.60
C ALA A 185 -8.31 22.64 10.80
N ALA A 186 -7.11 22.70 10.21
CA ALA A 186 -6.26 23.87 10.28
C ALA A 186 -6.85 25.09 9.57
N GLN A 187 -7.44 24.91 8.38
CA GLN A 187 -8.13 25.99 7.65
C GLN A 187 -9.28 26.61 8.44
N ARG A 188 -9.90 25.83 9.33
CA ARG A 188 -10.97 26.30 10.23
C ARG A 188 -10.46 26.88 11.55
N GLY A 189 -9.13 26.92 11.74
CA GLY A 189 -8.50 27.37 12.98
C GLY A 189 -8.68 26.42 14.16
N TRP A 190 -9.05 25.16 13.93
CA TRP A 190 -9.26 24.17 15.00
C TRP A 190 -7.95 23.55 15.49
N LEU A 191 -6.97 23.45 14.59
CA LEU A 191 -5.63 22.92 14.87
C LEU A 191 -4.55 23.85 14.32
N ASP A 192 -3.42 23.90 15.01
CA ASP A 192 -2.19 24.39 14.40
C ASP A 192 -1.64 23.33 13.44
N GLU A 193 -1.55 23.66 12.15
CA GLU A 193 -1.23 22.69 11.10
C GLU A 193 0.15 22.06 11.29
N ARG A 194 1.17 22.89 11.56
CA ARG A 194 2.55 22.44 11.70
C ARG A 194 2.68 21.50 12.88
N ARG A 195 2.17 21.89 14.04
CA ARG A 195 2.24 21.08 15.26
C ARG A 195 1.49 19.76 15.09
N ALA A 196 0.26 19.79 14.60
CA ALA A 196 -0.54 18.58 14.41
C ALA A 196 0.11 17.61 13.40
N THR A 197 0.67 18.15 12.31
CA THR A 197 1.40 17.36 11.31
C THR A 197 2.65 16.70 11.90
N MET A 198 3.51 17.48 12.57
CA MET A 198 4.75 16.95 13.15
C MET A 198 4.47 15.94 14.28
N GLU A 199 3.41 16.14 15.06
CA GLU A 199 2.97 15.18 16.07
C GLU A 199 2.45 13.87 15.45
N SER A 200 1.75 13.96 14.31
CA SER A 200 1.30 12.79 13.54
C SER A 200 2.48 11.98 13.01
N LEU A 201 3.46 12.63 12.37
CA LEU A 201 4.67 11.98 11.85
C LEU A 201 5.52 11.38 12.98
N THR A 202 5.63 12.09 14.10
CA THR A 202 6.32 11.58 15.30
C THR A 202 5.62 10.34 15.85
N SER A 203 4.29 10.30 15.85
CA SER A 203 3.53 9.15 16.31
C SER A 203 3.75 7.92 15.41
N MET A 204 3.91 8.10 14.10
CA MET A 204 4.27 7.02 13.17
C MET A 204 5.70 6.50 13.44
N LYS A 205 6.68 7.39 13.61
CA LYS A 205 8.05 7.00 14.01
C LYS A 205 8.05 6.24 15.33
N ARG A 206 7.33 6.73 16.35
CA ARG A 206 7.20 6.08 17.66
C ARG A 206 6.53 4.71 17.56
N ALA A 207 5.51 4.57 16.72
CA ALA A 207 4.83 3.30 16.49
C ALA A 207 5.73 2.26 15.85
N GLY A 208 6.78 2.67 15.12
CA GLY A 208 7.82 1.77 14.65
C GLY A 208 8.27 2.00 13.22
N ALA A 209 7.64 2.93 12.48
CA ALA A 209 7.98 3.19 11.09
C ALA A 209 9.44 3.65 10.95
N ASP A 210 10.19 2.97 10.10
CA ASP A 210 11.51 3.41 9.64
C ASP A 210 11.33 4.45 8.52
N MET A 211 10.36 4.23 7.64
CA MET A 211 9.99 5.09 6.51
C MET A 211 8.55 5.59 6.63
N ILE A 212 8.29 6.82 6.19
CA ILE A 212 6.93 7.38 6.14
C ILE A 212 6.66 7.93 4.75
N ILE A 213 5.64 7.40 4.08
CA ILE A 213 5.07 7.99 2.86
C ILE A 213 4.00 8.99 3.28
N THR A 214 4.19 10.26 2.96
CA THR A 214 3.27 11.34 3.34
C THR A 214 3.28 12.48 2.33
N TYR A 215 2.11 13.07 2.12
CA TYR A 215 1.95 14.30 1.32
C TYR A 215 2.58 15.53 2.01
N TRP A 216 2.87 15.46 3.32
CA TRP A 216 3.56 16.52 4.06
C TRP A 216 5.09 16.49 3.89
N ALA A 217 5.66 15.56 3.12
CA ALA A 217 7.11 15.34 3.14
C ALA A 217 7.93 16.62 2.87
N LYS A 218 7.50 17.45 1.91
CA LYS A 218 8.19 18.72 1.59
C LYS A 218 8.05 19.75 2.72
N ASP A 219 6.88 19.84 3.35
CA ASP A 219 6.63 20.76 4.46
C ASP A 219 7.39 20.34 5.72
N ALA A 220 7.33 19.07 6.08
CA ALA A 220 8.04 18.50 7.22
C ALA A 220 9.56 18.63 7.07
N ALA A 221 10.12 18.37 5.88
CA ALA A 221 11.54 18.52 5.63
C ALA A 221 12.04 19.97 5.79
N ARG A 222 11.17 20.95 5.51
CA ARG A 222 11.47 22.37 5.76
C ARG A 222 11.41 22.67 7.26
N TRP A 223 10.35 22.25 7.95
CA TRP A 223 10.18 22.51 9.38
C TRP A 223 11.23 21.85 10.28
N LEU A 224 11.84 20.74 9.84
CA LEU A 224 12.92 20.05 10.56
C LEU A 224 14.28 20.75 10.45
N LYS A 225 14.45 21.70 9.53
CA LYS A 225 15.68 22.48 9.32
C LYS A 225 15.68 23.82 10.05
N GLU A 226 14.53 24.21 10.59
CA GLU A 226 14.35 25.41 11.41
C GLU A 226 14.76 25.12 12.86
#